data_AF-A0AA88PWM5-F1
#
_entry.id   AF-A0AA88PWM5-F1
#
_cell.length_a   1.000
_cell.length_b   1.000
_cell.length_c   1.000
_cell.angle_alpha   90.00
_cell.angle_beta   90.00
_cell.angle_gamma   90.00
#
_symmetry.space_group_name_H-M   'P 1'
#
loop_
_entity.id
_entity.type
_entity.pdbx_description
1 polymer ?
#
loop_
_entity_poly.entity_id
_entity_poly.type
_entity_poly.pdbx_seq_one_letter_code
_entity_poly.pdbx_strand_id
1 'polypeptide(L)'
;MKTLLLSMLCLFVWNQSTEALTDQQVVLGQNATLSCEFKCNAAIWFLLKLPARPMMILRTFASNDKTETDYYDENFRNKYLEGNRSELVINNVTVDDLGIYYCIKAGWALKISDGIRLHTSEA
;
A
#
# COMPACT_ATOMS: atom_id res chain seq x y z
N MET A 1 9.74 -45.02 -6.84
CA MET A 1 8.75 -44.46 -5.88
C MET A 1 9.33 -43.39 -4.98
N LYS A 2 10.47 -43.61 -4.29
CA LYS A 2 11.10 -42.59 -3.41
C LYS A 2 11.53 -41.30 -4.13
N THR A 3 12.01 -41.39 -5.37
CA THR A 3 12.44 -40.23 -6.18
C THR A 3 11.28 -39.36 -6.64
N LEU A 4 10.14 -39.97 -6.98
CA LEU A 4 8.91 -39.25 -7.33
C LEU A 4 8.30 -38.54 -6.12
N LEU A 5 8.36 -39.16 -4.94
CA LEU A 5 7.90 -38.55 -3.69
C LEU A 5 8.75 -37.31 -3.33
N LEU A 6 10.07 -37.39 -3.53
CA LEU A 6 10.99 -36.29 -3.29
C LEU A 6 10.76 -35.12 -4.27
N SER A 7 10.52 -35.42 -5.55
CA SER A 7 10.21 -34.39 -6.56
C SER A 7 8.86 -33.70 -6.29
N MET A 8 7.86 -34.45 -5.83
CA MET A 8 6.54 -33.94 -5.49
C MET A 8 6.57 -33.04 -4.25
N LEU A 9 7.42 -33.37 -3.26
CA LEU A 9 7.67 -32.51 -2.09
C LEU A 9 8.35 -31.18 -2.48
N CYS A 10 9.31 -31.19 -3.43
CA CYS A 10 9.94 -29.95 -3.93
C CYS A 10 8.93 -28.99 -4.59
N LEU A 11 7.96 -29.51 -5.34
CA LEU A 11 6.90 -28.70 -5.94
C LEU A 11 5.95 -28.09 -4.91
N PHE A 12 5.68 -28.79 -3.80
CA PHE A 12 4.88 -28.26 -2.69
C PHE A 12 5.62 -27.15 -1.91
N VAL A 13 6.94 -27.24 -1.75
CA VAL A 13 7.75 -26.18 -1.11
C VAL A 13 7.91 -24.95 -2.02
N TRP A 14 7.79 -25.10 -3.34
CA TRP A 14 7.80 -23.95 -4.27
C TRP A 14 6.47 -23.22 -4.41
N ASN A 15 5.40 -23.73 -3.82
CA ASN A 15 4.14 -22.99 -3.74
C ASN A 15 4.13 -22.02 -2.54
N GLN A 16 5.28 -21.41 -2.25
CA GLN A 16 5.33 -20.24 -1.38
C GLN A 16 4.53 -19.17 -2.12
N SER A 17 3.52 -18.63 -1.46
CA SER A 17 2.81 -17.44 -1.93
C SER A 17 3.87 -16.36 -2.09
N THR A 18 4.24 -16.00 -3.32
CA THR A 18 4.94 -14.75 -3.54
C THR A 18 4.01 -13.68 -2.99
N GLU A 19 4.40 -13.01 -1.91
CA GLU A 19 3.72 -11.79 -1.48
C GLU A 19 3.64 -10.90 -2.73
N ALA A 20 2.43 -10.62 -3.21
CA ALA A 20 2.21 -9.91 -4.47
C ALA A 20 2.45 -8.40 -4.29
N LEU A 21 3.64 -8.06 -3.80
CA LEU A 21 4.09 -6.70 -3.59
C LEU A 21 4.25 -6.02 -4.95
N THR A 22 3.57 -4.90 -5.13
CA THR A 22 3.70 -4.08 -6.34
C THR A 22 4.88 -3.13 -6.18
N ASP A 23 5.82 -3.17 -7.11
CA ASP A 23 6.96 -2.25 -7.14
C ASP A 23 6.62 -0.97 -7.90
N GLN A 24 6.74 0.18 -7.22
CA GLN A 24 6.54 1.49 -7.84
C GLN A 24 7.77 2.37 -7.66
N GLN A 25 8.42 2.66 -8.79
CA GLN A 25 9.55 3.58 -8.85
C GLN A 25 9.06 5.03 -8.87
N VAL A 26 9.72 5.90 -8.12
CA VAL A 26 9.42 7.34 -8.03
C VAL A 26 10.69 8.19 -8.14
N VAL A 27 10.48 9.45 -8.55
CA VAL A 27 11.51 10.49 -8.60
C VAL A 27 11.30 11.41 -7.39
N LEU A 28 12.35 11.62 -6.61
CA LEU A 28 12.32 12.56 -5.48
C LEU A 28 11.97 13.97 -5.98
N GLY A 29 11.21 14.73 -5.20
CA GLY A 29 10.74 16.05 -5.56
C GLY A 29 9.43 16.07 -6.36
N GLN A 30 9.04 14.95 -6.98
CA GLN A 30 7.81 14.85 -7.76
C GLN A 30 6.64 14.31 -6.94
N ASN A 31 5.42 14.51 -7.44
CA ASN A 31 4.24 13.88 -6.85
C ASN A 31 4.14 12.42 -7.31
N ALA A 32 3.66 11.55 -6.44
CA ALA A 32 3.37 10.15 -6.78
C ALA A 32 1.92 9.82 -6.44
N THR A 33 1.29 8.96 -7.24
CA THR A 33 -0.06 8.43 -6.98
C THR A 33 0.03 6.93 -6.80
N LEU A 34 -0.50 6.43 -5.68
CA LEU A 34 -0.60 5.02 -5.37
C LEU A 34 -2.07 4.58 -5.50
N SER A 35 -2.34 3.61 -6.36
CA SER A 35 -3.70 3.10 -6.57
C SER A 35 -3.94 1.86 -5.72
N CYS A 36 -4.94 1.91 -4.84
CA CYS A 36 -5.35 0.76 -4.04
C CYS A 36 -5.98 -0.34 -4.93
N GLU A 37 -5.61 -1.61 -4.75
CA GLU A 37 -6.11 -2.74 -5.53
C GLU A 37 -7.65 -2.88 -5.48
N PHE A 38 -8.25 -2.48 -4.36
CA PHE A 38 -9.68 -2.63 -4.12
C PHE A 38 -10.55 -1.59 -4.84
N LYS A 39 -9.95 -0.48 -5.35
CA LYS A 39 -10.62 0.60 -6.09
C LYS A 39 -11.98 1.03 -5.48
N CYS A 40 -12.00 1.23 -4.17
CA CYS A 40 -13.21 1.58 -3.40
C CYS A 40 -13.33 3.09 -3.16
N ASN A 41 -14.45 3.54 -2.60
CA ASN A 41 -14.64 4.96 -2.22
C ASN A 41 -14.24 5.25 -0.76
N ALA A 42 -13.80 4.22 -0.03
CA ALA A 42 -13.42 4.31 1.37
C ALA A 42 -12.25 3.34 1.61
N ALA A 43 -11.12 3.88 2.06
CA ALA A 43 -9.93 3.11 2.40
C ALA A 43 -9.18 3.76 3.56
N ILE A 44 -8.40 2.94 4.26
CA ILE A 44 -7.41 3.42 5.23
C ILE A 44 -6.03 3.19 4.63
N TRP A 45 -5.20 4.22 4.59
CA TRP A 45 -3.82 4.14 4.12
C TRP A 45 -2.84 4.14 5.28
N PHE A 46 -1.84 3.27 5.21
CA PHE A 46 -0.70 3.28 6.12
C PHE A 46 0.60 2.95 5.40
N LEU A 47 1.70 3.46 5.97
CA LEU A 47 3.06 3.25 5.51
C LEU A 47 3.83 2.40 6.52
N LEU A 48 4.38 1.29 6.06
CA LEU A 48 5.32 0.45 6.80
C LEU A 48 6.75 0.81 6.39
N LYS A 49 7.48 1.44 7.31
CA LYS A 49 8.93 1.63 7.23
C LYS A 49 9.59 0.63 8.16
N LEU A 50 10.30 -0.37 7.67
CA LEU A 50 11.03 -1.30 8.54
C LEU A 50 12.34 -0.65 9.02
N PRO A 51 12.74 -0.80 10.30
CA PRO A 51 12.13 -1.58 11.40
C PRO A 51 11.12 -0.78 12.27
N ALA A 52 10.61 0.35 11.79
CA ALA A 52 9.68 1.21 12.54
C ALA A 52 8.23 0.66 12.56
N ARG A 53 7.41 1.28 13.42
CA ARG A 53 5.96 0.99 13.52
C ARG A 53 5.21 1.48 12.27
N PRO A 54 4.12 0.81 11.86
CA PRO A 54 3.24 1.31 10.80
C PRO A 54 2.74 2.72 11.12
N MET A 55 2.84 3.61 10.15
CA MET A 55 2.34 4.98 10.21
C MET A 55 0.99 5.05 9.51
N MET A 56 -0.08 5.23 10.27
CA MET A 56 -1.41 5.49 9.72
C MET A 56 -1.43 6.89 9.11
N ILE A 57 -1.88 7.03 7.87
CA ILE A 57 -1.81 8.29 7.13
C ILE A 57 -3.17 8.99 7.14
N LEU A 58 -4.13 8.38 6.46
CA LEU A 58 -5.48 8.92 6.31
C LEU A 58 -6.51 7.80 6.19
N ARG A 59 -7.77 8.15 6.41
CA ARG A 59 -8.93 7.33 6.15
C ARG A 59 -9.95 8.12 5.35
N THR A 60 -10.47 7.49 4.32
CA THR A 60 -11.56 8.03 3.51
C THR A 60 -12.88 7.34 3.84
N PHE A 61 -13.97 8.10 3.77
CA PHE A 61 -15.33 7.64 3.99
C PHE A 61 -16.17 7.93 2.76
N ALA A 62 -16.98 6.95 2.35
CA ALA A 62 -18.00 7.17 1.34
C ALA A 62 -19.22 7.80 2.01
N SER A 63 -19.46 9.10 1.76
CA SER A 63 -20.62 9.84 2.30
C SER A 63 -21.44 10.40 1.14
N ASN A 64 -22.51 9.70 0.78
CA ASN A 64 -23.39 10.02 -0.35
C ASN A 64 -22.60 10.25 -1.65
N ASP A 65 -22.37 11.51 -2.03
CA ASP A 65 -21.68 11.96 -3.25
C ASP A 65 -20.29 12.59 -3.00
N LYS A 66 -19.79 12.56 -1.76
CA LYS A 66 -18.48 13.13 -1.39
C LYS A 66 -17.62 12.09 -0.66
N THR A 67 -16.32 12.11 -0.97
CA THR A 67 -15.33 11.44 -0.14
C THR A 67 -14.93 12.39 0.98
N GLU A 68 -15.20 12.02 2.23
CA GLU A 68 -14.64 12.72 3.39
C GLU A 68 -13.30 12.08 3.75
N THR A 69 -12.31 12.90 4.11
CA THR A 69 -10.94 12.44 4.42
C THR A 69 -10.52 12.92 5.80
N ASP A 70 -10.24 11.96 6.68
CA ASP A 70 -9.66 12.18 7.99
C ASP A 70 -8.18 11.81 7.99
N TYR A 71 -7.37 12.64 8.61
CA TYR A 71 -5.93 12.42 8.75
C TYR A 71 -5.62 12.00 10.18
N TYR A 72 -4.71 11.03 10.35
CA TYR A 72 -4.29 10.60 11.69
C TYR A 72 -3.30 11.59 12.34
N ASP A 73 -2.64 12.42 11.53
CA ASP A 73 -1.83 13.56 11.96
C ASP A 73 -2.15 14.74 11.04
N GLU A 74 -2.45 15.90 11.61
CA GLU A 74 -2.78 17.12 10.86
C GLU A 74 -1.63 17.59 9.96
N ASN A 75 -0.37 17.27 10.31
CA ASN A 75 0.80 17.56 9.50
C ASN A 75 0.78 16.80 8.15
N PHE A 76 0.00 15.72 8.04
CA PHE A 76 -0.11 14.94 6.81
C PHE A 76 -0.96 15.60 5.73
N ARG A 77 -1.80 16.61 6.06
CA ARG A 77 -2.71 17.23 5.08
C ARG A 77 -2.01 17.85 3.87
N ASN A 78 -0.83 18.42 4.07
CA ASN A 78 -0.04 19.00 2.97
C ASN A 78 0.74 17.94 2.20
N LYS A 79 1.00 16.80 2.83
CA LYS A 79 1.87 15.75 2.30
C LYS A 79 1.11 14.68 1.52
N TYR A 80 -0.05 14.29 2.01
CA TYR A 80 -0.87 13.22 1.48
C TYR A 80 -2.25 13.76 1.11
N LEU A 81 -2.75 13.43 -0.06
CA LEU A 81 -4.07 13.82 -0.53
C LEU A 81 -4.85 12.59 -0.98
N GLU A 82 -6.17 12.63 -0.82
CA GLU A 82 -7.07 11.68 -1.45
C GLU A 82 -7.06 11.90 -2.97
N GLY A 83 -6.92 10.79 -3.70
CA GLY A 83 -7.09 10.74 -5.15
C GLY A 83 -8.35 9.95 -5.53
N ASN A 84 -8.50 9.61 -6.80
CA ASN A 84 -9.70 8.93 -7.28
C ASN A 84 -9.80 7.49 -6.76
N ARG A 85 -10.97 7.07 -6.26
CA ARG A 85 -11.28 5.67 -5.88
C ARG A 85 -10.19 5.00 -5.01
N SER A 86 -9.92 5.59 -3.84
CA SER A 86 -8.93 5.12 -2.86
C SER A 86 -7.49 5.23 -3.36
N GLU A 87 -7.19 6.17 -4.25
CA GLU A 87 -5.82 6.57 -4.53
C GLU A 87 -5.25 7.42 -3.39
N LEU A 88 -3.94 7.25 -3.14
CA LEU A 88 -3.16 8.12 -2.27
C LEU A 88 -2.20 8.93 -3.13
N VAL A 89 -2.33 10.25 -3.10
CA VAL A 89 -1.38 11.17 -3.73
C VAL A 89 -0.37 11.62 -2.68
N ILE A 90 0.92 11.44 -2.96
CA ILE A 90 2.04 11.89 -2.14
C ILE A 90 2.64 13.11 -2.82
N ASN A 91 2.58 14.26 -2.17
CA ASN A 91 3.14 15.49 -2.69
C ASN A 91 4.65 15.56 -2.43
N ASN A 92 5.43 15.99 -3.43
CA ASN A 92 6.87 16.29 -3.30
C ASN A 92 7.63 15.17 -2.56
N VAL A 93 7.72 13.99 -3.18
CA VAL A 93 8.27 12.76 -2.59
C VAL A 93 9.70 12.98 -2.08
N THR A 94 9.98 12.46 -0.90
CA THR A 94 11.26 12.50 -0.20
C THR A 94 11.71 11.09 0.18
N VAL A 95 12.94 10.94 0.65
CA VAL A 95 13.47 9.66 1.15
C VAL A 95 12.60 9.11 2.29
N ASP A 96 12.03 9.99 3.11
CA ASP A 96 11.12 9.61 4.18
C ASP A 96 9.77 9.07 3.68
N ASP A 97 9.45 9.20 2.39
CA ASP A 97 8.22 8.60 1.86
C ASP A 97 8.45 7.20 1.30
N LEU A 98 9.70 6.74 1.22
CA LEU A 98 10.01 5.40 0.74
C LEU A 98 9.62 4.34 1.79
N GLY A 99 9.18 3.19 1.31
CA GLY A 99 8.68 2.10 2.15
C GLY A 99 7.54 1.35 1.48
N ILE A 100 6.80 0.56 2.27
CA ILE A 100 5.68 -0.24 1.75
C ILE A 100 4.36 0.38 2.21
N TYR A 101 3.54 0.77 1.24
CA TYR A 101 2.21 1.31 1.49
C TYR A 101 1.16 0.22 1.38
N TYR A 102 0.18 0.27 2.26
CA TYR A 102 -0.95 -0.64 2.27
C TYR A 102 -2.24 0.16 2.36
N CYS A 103 -3.27 -0.32 1.65
CA CYS A 103 -4.63 0.15 1.82
C CYS A 103 -5.49 -0.94 2.48
N ILE A 104 -6.40 -0.51 3.35
CA ILE A 104 -7.39 -1.38 3.97
C ILE A 104 -8.77 -1.03 3.44
N LYS A 105 -9.47 -2.01 2.88
CA LYS A 105 -10.90 -1.89 2.60
C LYS A 105 -11.69 -2.30 3.83
N ALA A 106 -12.44 -1.33 4.39
CA ALA A 106 -13.44 -1.62 5.41
C ALA A 106 -14.69 -2.23 4.77
N GLY A 107 -15.25 -3.26 5.42
CA GLY A 107 -16.45 -3.97 5.00
C GLY A 107 -16.86 -4.96 6.08
N TRP A 108 -17.54 -6.05 5.70
CA TRP A 108 -17.89 -7.14 6.62
C TRP A 108 -16.66 -7.78 7.30
N ALA A 109 -15.55 -7.82 6.59
CA ALA A 109 -14.23 -8.15 7.11
C ALA A 109 -13.22 -7.11 6.63
N LEU A 110 -12.20 -6.84 7.44
CA LEU A 110 -11.07 -6.02 7.04
C LEU A 110 -10.23 -6.79 6.01
N LYS A 111 -9.99 -6.17 4.85
CA LYS A 111 -9.07 -6.69 3.84
C LYS A 111 -7.92 -5.72 3.66
N ILE A 112 -6.70 -6.23 3.78
CA ILE A 112 -5.46 -5.49 3.57
C ILE A 112 -4.96 -5.84 2.16
N SER A 113 -4.49 -4.86 1.41
CA SER A 113 -3.91 -5.06 0.09
C SER A 113 -2.59 -5.84 0.14
N ASP A 114 -2.13 -6.34 -1.00
CA ASP A 114 -0.81 -7.00 -1.10
C ASP A 114 0.38 -6.04 -0.86
N GLY A 115 0.15 -4.74 -1.07
CA GLY A 115 1.09 -3.66 -0.73
C GLY A 115 1.86 -3.10 -1.93
N ILE A 116 2.32 -1.86 -1.81
CA ILE A 116 3.05 -1.13 -2.84
C ILE A 116 4.39 -0.66 -2.27
N ARG A 117 5.50 -1.19 -2.81
CA ARG A 117 6.84 -0.75 -2.44
C ARG A 117 7.23 0.48 -3.25
N LEU A 118 7.26 1.61 -2.57
CA LEU A 118 7.73 2.87 -3.12
C LEU A 118 9.26 2.94 -2.99
N HIS A 119 9.95 3.03 -4.12
CA HIS A 119 11.41 3.08 -4.19
C HIS A 119 11.87 4.08 -5.26
N THR A 120 13.13 4.50 -5.22
CA THR A 120 13.71 5.36 -6.26
C THR A 120 14.82 4.61 -7.00
N SER A 121 15.18 5.06 -8.22
CA SER A 121 16.31 4.50 -8.99
C SER A 121 17.67 4.83 -8.40
N GLU A 122 17.76 5.86 -7.57
CA GLU A 122 19.01 6.29 -6.95
C GLU A 122 19.09 5.70 -5.55
N ALA A 123 19.70 4.50 -5.46
CA ALA A 123 20.15 3.90 -4.22
C ALA A 123 21.65 3.62 -4.30
#